data_AF-A0A957WZU0-F1
#
_entry.id   AF-A0A957WZU0-F1
#
_cell.length_a   1.000
_cell.length_b   1.000
_cell.length_c   1.000
_cell.angle_alpha   90.00
_cell.angle_beta   90.00
_cell.angle_gamma   90.00
#
_symmetry.space_group_name_H-M   'P 1'
#
loop_
_entity.id
_entity.type
_entity.pdbx_description
1 polymer ?
#
loop_
_entity_poly.entity_id
_entity_poly.type
_entity_poly.pdbx_seq_one_letter_code
_entity_poly.pdbx_strand_id
1 'polypeptide(L)'
;EIIRHDPGATDVDLSLFPLLTNILNDLDPDAVVLPAMVGGFTDGRMFARLGIQNYGFLPLRLPKGFNPGPTVHAANERVPVEAFEFGCEAVYQLVKRYQV
;
A
#
# COMPACT_ATOMS: atom_id res chain seq x y z
N GLU A 1 -21.35 -9.57 18.87
CA GLU A 1 -20.42 -10.60 19.40
C GLU A 1 -19.34 -10.86 18.34
N ILE A 2 -18.06 -10.98 18.72
CA ILE A 2 -16.98 -11.35 17.80
C ILE A 2 -16.84 -12.88 17.86
N ILE A 3 -17.17 -13.55 16.76
CA ILE A 3 -17.18 -15.03 16.68
C ILE A 3 -15.78 -15.60 16.40
N ARG A 4 -14.89 -14.79 15.79
CA ARG A 4 -13.52 -15.18 15.46
C ARG A 4 -12.61 -13.95 15.38
N HIS A 5 -11.43 -14.05 15.98
CA HIS A 5 -10.35 -13.08 15.87
C HIS A 5 -9.07 -13.82 15.45
N ASP A 6 -8.55 -13.48 14.27
CA ASP A 6 -7.24 -13.96 13.81
C ASP A 6 -6.22 -12.85 14.14
N PRO A 7 -5.27 -13.08 15.07
CA PRO A 7 -4.30 -12.05 15.47
C PRO A 7 -3.38 -11.67 14.30
N GLY A 8 -3.17 -10.38 14.10
CA GLY A 8 -2.14 -9.85 13.20
C GLY A 8 -0.75 -9.90 13.83
N ALA A 9 0.28 -9.46 13.08
CA ALA A 9 1.61 -9.26 13.65
C ALA A 9 1.55 -8.20 14.77
N THR A 10 2.23 -8.46 15.88
CA THR A 10 2.30 -7.54 17.04
C THR A 10 3.40 -6.50 16.87
N ASP A 11 4.47 -6.86 16.17
CA ASP A 11 5.59 -5.99 15.87
C ASP A 11 5.50 -5.48 14.43
N VAL A 12 5.67 -4.18 14.26
CA VAL A 12 5.73 -3.56 12.93
C VAL A 12 7.16 -3.68 12.41
N ASP A 13 7.38 -4.57 11.46
CA ASP A 13 8.58 -4.53 10.63
C ASP A 13 8.40 -3.44 9.56
N LEU A 14 9.34 -2.49 9.46
CA LEU A 14 9.37 -1.44 8.43
C LEU A 14 10.66 -1.53 7.58
N SER A 15 11.28 -2.70 7.51
CA SER A 15 12.54 -2.94 6.79
C SER A 15 12.48 -2.55 5.31
N LEU A 16 11.34 -2.75 4.63
CA LEU A 16 11.18 -2.32 3.23
C LEU A 16 10.80 -0.84 3.08
N PHE A 17 10.48 -0.13 4.16
CA PHE A 17 10.04 1.27 4.09
C PHE A 17 11.05 2.18 3.39
N PRO A 18 12.37 2.13 3.68
CA PRO A 18 13.36 2.92 2.95
C PRO A 18 13.40 2.62 1.44
N LEU A 19 13.26 1.36 1.04
CA LEU A 19 13.21 0.98 -0.38
C LEU A 19 11.99 1.58 -1.06
N LEU A 20 10.80 1.46 -0.44
CA LEU A 20 9.56 2.01 -0.96
C LEU A 20 9.61 3.54 -1.03
N THR A 21 10.18 4.20 -0.02
CA THR A 21 10.41 5.65 -0.01
C THR A 21 11.31 6.07 -1.18
N ASN A 22 12.43 5.38 -1.40
CA ASN A 22 13.33 5.71 -2.49
C ASN A 22 12.68 5.54 -3.86
N ILE A 23 11.89 4.49 -4.06
CA ILE A 23 11.14 4.29 -5.31
C ILE A 23 10.15 5.44 -5.54
N LEU A 24 9.43 5.86 -4.50
CA LEU A 24 8.49 6.97 -4.63
C LEU A 24 9.19 8.30 -4.91
N ASN A 25 10.31 8.59 -4.24
CA ASN A 25 11.07 9.81 -4.45
C ASN A 25 11.72 9.86 -5.85
N ASP A 26 12.10 8.72 -6.43
CA ASP A 26 12.59 8.67 -7.82
C ASP A 26 11.48 9.00 -8.84
N LEU A 27 10.23 8.60 -8.54
CA LEU A 27 9.08 8.82 -9.42
C LEU A 27 8.39 10.18 -9.18
N ASP A 28 8.50 10.71 -7.97
CA ASP A 28 7.94 11.99 -7.52
C ASP A 28 8.89 12.63 -6.47
N PRO A 29 9.87 13.45 -6.90
CA PRO A 29 10.87 14.03 -6.01
C PRO A 29 10.32 14.96 -4.92
N ASP A 30 9.09 15.47 -5.10
CA ASP A 30 8.42 16.35 -4.15
C ASP A 30 7.55 15.57 -3.14
N ALA A 31 7.48 14.23 -3.27
CA ALA A 31 6.67 13.39 -2.41
C ALA A 31 7.18 13.34 -0.96
N VAL A 32 6.23 13.37 -0.02
CA VAL A 32 6.49 13.09 1.40
C VAL A 32 5.85 11.75 1.74
N VAL A 33 6.68 10.75 1.99
CA VAL A 33 6.24 9.37 2.24
C VAL A 33 6.00 9.14 3.73
N LEU A 34 4.79 8.73 4.09
CA LEU A 34 4.37 8.47 5.46
C LEU A 34 3.73 7.08 5.58
N PRO A 35 4.01 6.32 6.66
CA PRO A 35 3.23 5.14 6.98
C PRO A 35 1.77 5.52 7.25
N ALA A 36 0.83 4.73 6.74
CA ALA A 36 -0.61 4.95 6.92
C ALA A 36 -1.28 3.69 7.48
N MET A 37 -2.25 3.91 8.37
CA MET A 37 -3.13 2.87 8.89
C MET A 37 -4.48 2.97 8.18
N VAL A 38 -4.95 1.86 7.62
CA VAL A 38 -6.27 1.79 6.99
C VAL A 38 -7.20 1.03 7.92
N GLY A 39 -8.39 1.58 8.18
CA GLY A 39 -9.44 0.88 8.90
C GLY A 39 -9.98 -0.28 8.06
N GLY A 40 -9.92 -1.50 8.58
CA GLY A 40 -10.33 -2.71 7.87
C GLY A 40 -9.33 -3.85 8.07
N PHE A 41 -9.38 -4.83 7.17
CA PHE A 41 -8.48 -5.98 7.18
C PHE A 41 -8.04 -6.29 5.75
N THR A 42 -6.80 -6.77 5.60
CA THR A 42 -6.27 -7.30 4.35
C THR A 42 -5.87 -8.75 4.54
N ASP A 43 -5.53 -9.45 3.46
CA ASP A 43 -4.94 -10.80 3.52
C ASP A 43 -3.60 -10.83 4.27
N GLY A 44 -2.98 -9.67 4.50
CA GLY A 44 -1.78 -9.51 5.33
C GLY A 44 -1.93 -10.14 6.71
N ARG A 45 -3.13 -10.12 7.33
CA ARG A 45 -3.36 -10.80 8.63
C ARG A 45 -3.18 -12.32 8.56
N MET A 46 -3.47 -12.92 7.40
CA MET A 46 -3.32 -14.36 7.20
C MET A 46 -1.85 -14.70 6.92
N PHE A 47 -1.18 -13.89 6.10
CA PHE A 47 0.24 -14.05 5.78
C PHE A 47 1.18 -13.76 6.96
N ALA A 48 0.77 -12.88 7.89
CA ALA A 48 1.50 -12.59 9.12
C ALA A 48 1.87 -13.88 9.89
N ARG A 49 0.96 -14.85 9.91
CA ARG A 49 1.13 -16.13 10.61
C ARG A 49 2.22 -17.02 9.99
N LEU A 50 2.65 -16.71 8.78
CA LEU A 50 3.74 -17.37 8.06
C LEU A 50 5.08 -16.63 8.19
N GLY A 51 5.13 -15.54 8.98
CA GLY A 51 6.31 -14.69 9.09
C GLY A 51 6.57 -13.81 7.86
N ILE A 52 5.56 -13.67 6.97
CA ILE A 52 5.67 -12.81 5.78
C ILE A 52 5.33 -11.38 6.18
N GLN A 53 6.14 -10.44 5.69
CA GLN A 53 5.90 -9.03 5.93
C GLN A 53 4.59 -8.55 5.30
N ASN A 54 3.78 -7.80 6.05
CA ASN A 54 2.32 -7.77 5.84
C ASN A 54 1.64 -6.40 5.69
N TYR A 55 2.38 -5.29 5.56
CA TYR A 55 1.77 -4.01 5.18
C TYR A 55 1.61 -3.88 3.66
N GLY A 56 0.59 -3.13 3.24
CA GLY A 56 0.30 -2.88 1.83
C GLY A 56 1.16 -1.77 1.24
N PHE A 57 1.36 -1.83 -0.08
CA PHE A 57 1.95 -0.76 -0.88
C PHE A 57 1.01 -0.49 -2.05
N LEU A 58 0.28 0.63 -1.99
CA LEU A 58 -0.67 1.06 -3.03
C LEU A 58 -0.32 2.49 -3.50
N PRO A 59 0.73 2.64 -4.32
CA PRO A 59 1.22 3.95 -4.73
C PRO A 59 0.32 4.55 -5.82
N LEU A 60 -0.61 5.42 -5.44
CA LEU A 60 -1.49 6.12 -6.38
C LEU A 60 -1.24 7.62 -6.32
N ARG A 61 -0.75 8.21 -7.42
CA ARG A 61 -0.63 9.66 -7.56
C ARG A 61 -1.98 10.25 -8.00
N LEU A 62 -2.80 10.60 -7.02
CA LEU A 62 -4.16 11.08 -7.26
C LEU A 62 -4.19 12.57 -7.61
N PRO A 63 -5.04 13.00 -8.56
CA PRO A 63 -5.17 14.41 -8.90
C PRO A 63 -5.82 15.19 -7.75
N LYS A 64 -5.47 16.48 -7.67
CA LYS A 64 -6.02 17.39 -6.66
C LYS A 64 -7.55 17.37 -6.68
N GLY A 65 -8.17 17.15 -5.52
CA GLY A 65 -9.63 17.13 -5.37
C GLY A 65 -10.28 15.78 -5.66
N PHE A 66 -9.54 14.76 -6.11
CA PHE A 66 -10.07 13.40 -6.17
C PHE A 66 -10.07 12.76 -4.79
N ASN A 67 -11.23 12.30 -4.33
CA ASN A 67 -11.39 11.61 -3.06
C ASN A 67 -11.60 10.10 -3.31
N PRO A 68 -10.58 9.25 -3.08
CA PRO A 68 -10.68 7.81 -3.35
C PRO A 68 -11.54 7.08 -2.30
N GLY A 69 -11.65 7.58 -1.06
CA GLY A 69 -12.32 6.88 0.04
C GLY A 69 -13.76 6.45 -0.30
N PRO A 70 -14.62 7.36 -0.79
CA PRO A 70 -16.00 7.04 -1.17
C PRO A 70 -16.15 6.14 -2.40
N THR A 71 -15.09 5.90 -3.17
CA THR A 71 -15.17 5.05 -4.36
C THR A 71 -14.92 3.58 -4.03
N VAL A 72 -14.12 3.30 -3.00
CA VAL A 72 -13.77 1.93 -2.59
C VAL A 72 -15.04 1.19 -2.16
N HIS A 73 -15.31 0.02 -2.77
CA HIS A 73 -16.51 -0.79 -2.55
C HIS A 73 -17.85 -0.13 -2.92
N ALA A 74 -17.83 0.99 -3.64
CA ALA A 74 -19.04 1.66 -4.12
C ALA A 74 -19.45 1.18 -5.53
N ALA A 75 -20.69 1.45 -5.93
CA ALA A 75 -21.21 1.03 -7.24
C ALA A 75 -20.44 1.58 -8.45
N ASN A 76 -19.74 2.72 -8.27
CA ASN A 76 -18.89 3.34 -9.29
C ASN A 76 -17.44 3.48 -8.79
N GLU A 77 -16.91 2.37 -8.27
CA GLU A 77 -15.49 2.24 -7.94
C GLU A 77 -14.64 2.52 -9.18
N ARG A 78 -13.67 3.44 -9.04
CA ARG A 78 -12.84 3.91 -10.15
C ARG A 78 -11.53 4.50 -9.66
N VAL A 79 -10.56 4.53 -10.55
CA VAL A 79 -9.25 5.14 -10.34
C VAL A 79 -8.86 5.96 -11.59
N PRO A 80 -8.21 7.13 -11.45
CA PRO A 80 -7.64 7.84 -12.59
C PRO A 80 -6.60 6.97 -13.32
N VAL A 81 -6.59 7.01 -14.65
CA VAL A 81 -5.69 6.18 -15.46
C VAL A 81 -4.22 6.51 -15.16
N GLU A 82 -3.90 7.79 -15.03
CA GLU A 82 -2.54 8.25 -14.74
C GLU A 82 -2.07 7.82 -13.35
N ALA A 83 -3.00 7.69 -12.39
CA ALA A 83 -2.69 7.18 -11.06
C ALA A 83 -2.42 5.67 -11.10
N PHE A 84 -3.16 4.93 -11.93
CA PHE A 84 -2.93 3.50 -12.15
C PHE A 84 -1.58 3.25 -12.82
N GLU A 85 -1.24 4.00 -13.88
CA GLU A 85 0.05 3.91 -14.57
C GLU A 85 1.23 4.21 -13.62
N PHE A 86 1.13 5.27 -12.82
CA PHE A 86 2.12 5.59 -11.80
C PHE A 86 2.29 4.44 -10.81
N GLY A 87 1.19 3.84 -10.35
CA GLY A 87 1.23 2.74 -9.41
C GLY A 87 1.85 1.47 -9.99
N CYS A 88 1.55 1.16 -11.25
CA CYS A 88 2.19 0.08 -11.99
C CYS A 88 3.70 0.26 -12.08
N GLU A 89 4.17 1.47 -12.41
CA GLU A 89 5.61 1.75 -12.47
C GLU A 89 6.29 1.62 -11.10
N ALA A 90 5.67 2.12 -10.04
CA ALA A 90 6.22 1.99 -8.68
C ALA A 90 6.33 0.52 -8.24
N VAL A 91 5.31 -0.31 -8.52
CA VAL A 91 5.37 -1.76 -8.23
C VAL A 91 6.41 -2.45 -9.12
N TYR A 92 6.52 -2.07 -10.39
CA TYR A 92 7.54 -2.60 -11.29
C TYR A 92 8.96 -2.30 -10.77
N GLN A 93 9.23 -1.07 -10.33
CA GLN A 93 10.51 -0.70 -9.72
C GLN A 93 10.78 -1.46 -8.42
N LEU A 94 9.75 -1.69 -7.59
CA LEU A 94 9.88 -2.54 -6.40
C LEU A 94 10.35 -3.93 -6.78
N VAL A 95 9.68 -4.60 -7.72
CA VAL A 95 10.07 -5.96 -8.13
C VAL A 95 11.50 -6.01 -8.69
N LYS A 96 11.94 -4.98 -9.42
CA LYS A 96 13.30 -4.90 -9.97
C LYS A 96 14.39 -4.68 -8.92
N ARG A 97 14.08 -3.94 -7.87
CA ARG A 97 15.06 -3.50 -6.86
C ARG A 97 15.01 -4.35 -5.59
N TYR A 98 13.97 -5.15 -5.43
CA TYR A 98 13.83 -6.07 -4.32
C TYR A 98 14.97 -7.10 -4.36
N GLN A 99 15.79 -7.09 -3.31
CA GLN A 99 16.87 -8.05 -3.10
C GLN A 99 16.57 -8.86 -1.84
N VAL A 100 16.85 -10.16 -1.91
CA VAL A 100 16.69 -11.13 -0.81
C VAL A 100 17.98 -11.22 -0.01
#